data_AF-A0A200JCS0-F1
#
_entry.id   AF-A0A200JCS0-F1
#
_cell.length_a   1.000
_cell.length_b   1.000
_cell.length_c   1.000
_cell.angle_alpha   90.00
_cell.angle_beta   90.00
_cell.angle_gamma   90.00
#
_symmetry.space_group_name_H-M   'P 1'
#
loop_
_entity.id
_entity.type
_entity.pdbx_description
1 polymer ?
#
loop_
_entity_poly.entity_id
_entity_poly.type
_entity_poly.pdbx_seq_one_letter_code
_entity_poly.pdbx_strand_id
1 'polypeptide(L)'
;MKVKNKAKGVNQMSGINSSLTVAGGISAQLSQTASGFLSVNEATTKAERTTVSGNTNAKSSLTSIHSRGQRLSNAIARDGNNIHSVAKEFSQIDQKIKQGFDLPLFSPNLGGNNR
;
A
#
# COMPACT_ATOMS: atom_id res chain seq x y z
N MET A 1 -50.79 5.34 -25.31
CA MET A 1 -49.40 5.20 -25.77
C MET A 1 -48.66 6.50 -25.47
N LYS A 2 -47.79 6.53 -24.45
CA LYS A 2 -46.90 7.67 -24.16
C LYS A 2 -45.51 7.08 -23.94
N VAL A 3 -44.67 7.18 -24.98
CA VAL A 3 -43.28 6.75 -24.94
C VAL A 3 -42.52 7.75 -24.06
N LYS A 4 -42.17 7.35 -22.83
CA LYS A 4 -41.27 8.11 -21.98
C LYS A 4 -39.84 7.85 -22.46
N ASN A 5 -39.31 8.79 -23.22
CA ASN A 5 -37.93 8.81 -23.65
C ASN A 5 -37.02 8.99 -22.41
N LYS A 6 -36.39 7.91 -21.96
CA LYS A 6 -35.46 7.93 -20.82
C LYS A 6 -34.05 8.00 -21.38
N ALA A 7 -33.61 9.22 -21.74
CA ALA A 7 -32.21 9.50 -21.95
C ALA A 7 -31.47 9.31 -20.61
N LYS A 8 -30.95 8.11 -20.35
CA LYS A 8 -29.94 7.91 -19.32
C LYS A 8 -28.61 8.33 -19.93
N GLY A 9 -28.31 9.61 -19.73
CA GLY A 9 -27.02 10.18 -20.01
C GLY A 9 -25.92 9.59 -19.14
N VAL A 10 -24.72 9.83 -19.65
CA VAL A 10 -23.41 9.81 -19.01
C VAL A 10 -22.87 8.42 -18.63
N ASN A 11 -22.09 7.90 -19.57
CA ASN A 11 -21.07 6.88 -19.37
C ASN A 11 -20.22 7.29 -18.15
N GLN A 12 -20.44 6.65 -17.00
CA GLN A 12 -19.62 6.86 -15.81
C GLN A 12 -18.19 6.49 -16.20
N MET A 13 -17.25 7.43 -16.06
CA MET A 13 -15.81 7.16 -16.19
C MET A 13 -15.41 6.10 -15.15
N SER A 14 -15.47 4.83 -15.53
CA SER A 14 -14.98 3.72 -14.70
C SER A 14 -13.45 3.59 -14.70
N GLY A 15 -12.73 4.66 -15.03
CA GLY A 15 -11.32 4.62 -15.44
C GLY A 15 -10.30 5.20 -14.46
N ILE A 16 -10.72 5.75 -13.31
CA ILE A 16 -9.81 6.43 -12.38
C ILE A 16 -10.06 5.94 -10.95
N ASN A 17 -9.43 4.81 -10.61
CA ASN A 17 -9.55 4.13 -9.32
C ASN A 17 -8.16 3.87 -8.70
N SER A 18 -7.61 4.85 -8.01
CA SER A 18 -6.45 4.65 -7.15
C SER A 18 -6.83 3.68 -6.04
N SER A 19 -6.07 2.61 -5.88
CA SER A 19 -6.30 1.58 -4.85
C SER A 19 -5.74 2.01 -3.48
N LEU A 20 -5.76 3.31 -3.15
CA LEU A 20 -5.12 3.87 -1.95
C LEU A 20 -5.58 3.19 -0.66
N THR A 21 -6.89 2.92 -0.53
CA THR A 21 -7.43 2.20 0.62
C THR A 21 -6.89 0.78 0.73
N VAL A 22 -6.83 0.05 -0.39
CA VAL A 22 -6.30 -1.33 -0.43
C VAL A 22 -4.81 -1.33 -0.11
N ALA A 23 -4.03 -0.46 -0.74
CA ALA A 23 -2.60 -0.32 -0.50
C ALA A 23 -2.27 0.12 0.94
N GLY A 24 -3.09 1.01 1.52
CA GLY A 24 -3.00 1.38 2.93
C GLY A 24 -3.24 0.18 3.85
N GLY A 25 -4.25 -0.65 3.55
CA GLY A 25 -4.51 -1.89 4.29
C GLY A 25 -3.33 -2.88 4.21
N ILE A 26 -2.79 -3.11 3.01
CA ILE A 26 -1.62 -3.98 2.81
C ILE A 26 -0.40 -3.43 3.56
N SER A 27 -0.14 -2.12 3.46
CA SER A 27 0.96 -1.46 4.17
C SER A 27 0.87 -1.62 5.69
N ALA A 28 -0.33 -1.48 6.25
CA ALA A 28 -0.58 -1.69 7.67
C ALA A 28 -0.33 -3.16 8.07
N GLN A 29 -0.78 -4.13 7.28
CA GLN A 29 -0.53 -5.55 7.52
C GLN A 29 0.96 -5.90 7.46
N LEU A 30 1.71 -5.33 6.51
CA LEU A 30 3.16 -5.51 6.41
C LEU A 30 3.88 -4.88 7.60
N SER A 31 3.48 -3.68 8.01
CA SER A 31 4.01 -3.03 9.22
C SER A 31 3.75 -3.86 10.48
N GLN A 32 2.55 -4.43 10.61
CA GLN A 32 2.20 -5.32 11.73
C GLN A 32 3.03 -6.61 11.69
N THR A 33 3.23 -7.19 10.51
CA THR A 33 4.06 -8.39 10.31
C THR A 33 5.52 -8.11 10.68
N ALA A 34 6.07 -6.99 10.23
CA ALA A 34 7.44 -6.57 10.56
C ALA A 34 7.62 -6.41 12.09
N SER A 35 6.63 -5.80 12.75
CA SER A 35 6.63 -5.60 14.21
C SER A 35 6.52 -6.93 14.96
N GLY A 36 5.62 -7.82 14.54
CA GLY A 36 5.48 -9.16 15.12
C GLY A 36 6.70 -10.04 14.90
N PHE A 37 7.39 -9.89 13.77
CA PHE A 37 8.64 -10.59 13.52
C PHE A 37 9.76 -10.09 14.45
N LEU A 38 9.84 -8.78 14.70
CA LEU A 38 10.83 -8.24 15.64
C LEU A 38 10.63 -8.75 17.07
N SER A 39 9.37 -8.82 17.53
CA SER A 39 9.08 -9.25 18.90
C SER A 39 9.44 -10.71 19.19
N VAL A 40 9.43 -11.59 18.17
CA VAL A 40 9.89 -12.99 18.31
C VAL A 40 11.38 -13.14 18.04
N ASN A 41 11.99 -12.19 17.35
CA ASN A 41 13.43 -12.15 17.06
C ASN A 41 14.23 -11.46 18.17
N GLU A 42 13.67 -11.31 19.36
CA GLU A 42 14.34 -10.71 20.51
C GLU A 42 15.60 -11.48 20.92
N ALA A 43 16.57 -10.77 21.49
CA ALA A 43 17.82 -11.37 21.92
C ALA A 43 17.58 -12.40 23.04
N THR A 44 17.77 -13.68 22.73
CA THR A 44 17.62 -14.76 23.72
C THR A 44 18.81 -14.78 24.68
N THR A 45 18.54 -15.10 25.96
CA THR A 45 19.56 -15.29 26.98
C THR A 45 20.59 -16.33 26.56
N LYS A 46 21.87 -15.96 26.69
CA LYS A 46 23.01 -16.83 26.34
C LYS A 46 23.62 -17.43 27.60
N ALA A 47 23.98 -18.71 27.55
CA ALA A 47 24.76 -19.34 28.61
C ALA A 47 26.23 -18.90 28.51
N GLU A 48 26.59 -17.84 29.23
CA GLU A 48 27.90 -17.21 29.01
C GLU A 48 29.10 -18.03 29.52
N ARG A 49 28.91 -18.84 30.57
CA ARG A 49 30.00 -19.47 31.35
C ARG A 49 30.47 -20.83 30.84
N THR A 50 29.83 -21.40 29.82
CA THR A 50 30.20 -22.71 29.26
C THR A 50 31.13 -22.54 28.06
N THR A 51 32.28 -23.22 28.07
CA THR A 51 33.30 -23.15 27.01
C THR A 51 33.25 -24.34 26.04
N VAL A 52 32.26 -25.23 26.19
CA VAL A 52 32.06 -26.37 25.28
C VAL A 52 31.74 -25.87 23.87
N SER A 53 32.37 -26.45 22.85
CA SER A 53 32.23 -26.07 21.43
C SER A 53 30.76 -25.92 20.99
N GLY A 54 29.88 -26.81 21.43
CA GLY A 54 28.43 -26.73 21.14
C GLY A 54 27.79 -25.42 21.61
N ASN A 55 28.21 -24.87 22.76
CA ASN A 55 27.71 -23.59 23.26
C ASN A 55 28.22 -22.41 22.42
N THR A 56 29.49 -22.42 22.01
CA THR A 56 30.05 -21.41 21.10
C THR A 56 29.29 -21.38 19.77
N ASN A 57 29.00 -22.55 19.21
CA ASN A 57 28.21 -22.67 17.98
C ASN A 57 26.78 -22.15 18.18
N ALA A 58 26.12 -22.49 19.29
CA ALA A 58 24.79 -21.99 19.61
C ALA A 58 24.76 -20.46 19.75
N LYS A 59 25.74 -19.84 20.44
CA LYS A 59 25.86 -18.38 20.55
C LYS A 59 26.02 -17.70 19.20
N SER A 60 26.85 -18.27 18.31
CA SER A 60 27.06 -17.77 16.96
C SER A 60 25.79 -17.85 16.11
N SER A 61 25.08 -18.99 16.19
CA SER A 61 23.79 -19.19 15.52
C SER A 61 22.73 -18.20 16.01
N LEU A 62 22.61 -17.98 17.33
CA LEU A 62 21.67 -17.00 17.89
C LEU A 62 21.95 -15.58 17.39
N THR A 63 23.21 -15.14 17.41
CA THR A 63 23.60 -13.83 16.86
C THR A 63 23.25 -13.73 15.36
N SER A 64 23.51 -14.80 14.60
CA SER A 64 23.24 -14.84 13.16
C SER A 64 21.75 -14.77 12.85
N ILE A 65 20.92 -15.52 13.59
CA ILE A 65 19.46 -15.51 13.45
C ILE A 65 18.92 -14.13 13.80
N HIS A 66 19.33 -13.56 14.93
CA HIS A 66 18.92 -12.22 15.35
C HIS A 66 19.20 -11.17 14.27
N SER A 67 20.42 -11.15 13.74
CA SER A 67 20.82 -10.22 12.68
C SER A 67 20.05 -10.43 11.37
N ARG A 68 19.83 -11.69 10.96
CA ARG A 68 19.02 -12.01 9.77
C ARG A 68 17.58 -11.59 9.95
N GLY A 69 17.04 -11.81 11.15
CA GLY A 69 15.67 -11.46 11.48
C GLY A 69 15.40 -9.95 11.45
N GLN A 70 16.32 -9.15 11.98
CA GLN A 70 16.26 -7.68 11.88
C GLN A 70 16.26 -7.22 10.42
N ARG A 71 17.12 -7.81 9.57
CA ARG A 71 17.15 -7.48 8.14
C ARG A 71 15.84 -7.79 7.44
N LEU A 72 15.23 -8.94 7.73
CA LEU A 72 13.96 -9.34 7.15
C LEU A 72 12.83 -8.40 7.57
N SER A 73 12.72 -8.09 8.86
CA SER A 73 11.70 -7.14 9.34
C SER A 73 11.83 -5.77 8.68
N ASN A 74 13.06 -5.25 8.57
CA ASN A 74 13.32 -3.98 7.90
C ASN A 74 12.93 -3.99 6.42
N ALA A 75 13.14 -5.11 5.72
CA ALA A 75 12.72 -5.26 4.33
C ALA A 75 11.19 -5.22 4.19
N ILE A 76 10.47 -5.98 5.03
CA ILE A 76 9.01 -6.00 5.05
C ILE A 76 8.42 -4.61 5.32
N ALA A 77 8.96 -3.89 6.32
CA ALA A 77 8.52 -2.55 6.66
C ALA A 77 8.77 -1.56 5.49
N ARG A 78 9.92 -1.66 4.83
CA ARG A 78 10.26 -0.85 3.66
C ARG A 78 9.27 -1.08 2.52
N ASP A 79 8.97 -2.34 2.20
CA ASP A 79 8.05 -2.68 1.13
C ASP A 79 6.62 -2.18 1.44
N GLY A 80 6.18 -2.32 2.68
CA GLY A 80 4.91 -1.74 3.15
C GLY A 80 4.84 -0.23 2.94
N ASN A 81 5.91 0.50 3.27
CA ASN A 81 5.97 1.95 3.06
C ASN A 81 5.96 2.32 1.58
N ASN A 82 6.70 1.59 0.75
CA ASN A 82 6.77 1.82 -0.69
C ASN A 82 5.40 1.63 -1.36
N ILE A 83 4.69 0.54 -1.02
CA ILE A 83 3.33 0.26 -1.52
C ILE A 83 2.38 1.42 -1.19
N HIS A 84 2.43 1.91 0.06
CA HIS A 84 1.60 3.04 0.48
C HIS A 84 1.93 4.33 -0.28
N SER A 85 3.22 4.62 -0.47
CA SER A 85 3.68 5.82 -1.20
C SER A 85 3.20 5.82 -2.65
N VAL A 86 3.42 4.73 -3.39
CA VAL A 86 3.02 4.61 -4.79
C VAL A 86 1.50 4.77 -4.94
N ALA A 87 0.72 4.19 -4.03
CA ALA A 87 -0.73 4.34 -4.08
C ALA A 87 -1.20 5.77 -3.80
N LYS A 88 -0.48 6.50 -2.93
CA LYS A 88 -0.74 7.92 -2.68
C LYS A 88 -0.42 8.78 -3.90
N GLU A 89 0.71 8.51 -4.57
CA GLU A 89 1.09 9.20 -5.81
C GLU A 89 0.04 8.99 -6.91
N PHE A 90 -0.43 7.75 -7.12
CA PHE A 90 -1.51 7.48 -8.07
C PHE A 90 -2.83 8.16 -7.68
N SER A 91 -3.17 8.21 -6.39
CA SER A 91 -4.37 8.91 -5.93
C SER A 91 -4.34 10.41 -6.23
N GLN A 92 -3.16 11.03 -6.12
CA GLN A 92 -2.98 12.44 -6.48
C GLN A 92 -3.10 12.67 -8.00
N ILE A 93 -2.55 11.77 -8.81
CA ILE A 93 -2.70 11.81 -10.27
C ILE A 93 -4.17 11.68 -10.66
N ASP A 94 -4.87 10.72 -10.08
CA ASP A 94 -6.30 10.49 -10.29
C ASP A 94 -7.15 11.73 -9.99
N GLN A 95 -6.85 12.42 -8.88
CA GLN A 95 -7.51 13.68 -8.52
C GLN A 95 -7.26 14.79 -9.54
N LYS A 96 -6.02 14.93 -10.01
CA LYS A 96 -5.67 15.92 -11.06
C LYS A 96 -6.39 15.65 -12.37
N ILE A 97 -6.47 14.38 -12.78
CA ILE A 97 -7.18 13.99 -14.00
C ILE A 97 -8.68 14.29 -13.85
N LYS A 98 -9.30 13.95 -12.70
CA LYS A 98 -10.71 14.28 -12.42
C LYS A 98 -10.96 15.78 -12.50
N GLN A 99 -10.13 16.60 -11.86
CA GLN A 99 -10.22 18.06 -11.93
C GLN A 99 -10.06 18.58 -13.35
N GLY A 100 -9.17 17.99 -14.16
CA GLY A 100 -8.99 18.35 -15.57
C GLY A 100 -10.23 18.10 -16.43
N PHE A 101 -10.99 17.04 -16.12
CA PHE A 101 -12.27 16.75 -16.79
C PHE A 101 -13.44 17.59 -16.25
N ASP A 102 -13.40 18.02 -14.99
CA ASP A 102 -14.42 18.87 -14.37
C ASP A 102 -14.28 20.36 -14.74
N LEU A 103 -13.20 20.76 -15.44
CA LEU A 103 -13.07 22.12 -15.99
C LEU A 103 -14.06 22.34 -17.16
N PRO A 104 -14.73 23.51 -17.26
CA PRO A 104 -15.79 23.79 -18.23
C PRO A 104 -15.34 23.92 -19.71
N LEU A 105 -14.19 23.37 -20.08
CA LEU A 105 -13.70 23.30 -21.46
C LEU A 105 -14.48 22.31 -22.35
N PHE A 106 -15.26 21.42 -21.74
CA PHE A 106 -16.23 20.57 -22.43
C PHE A 106 -17.61 20.70 -21.79
N SER A 107 -18.18 21.90 -21.82
CA SER A 107 -19.63 21.97 -21.96
C SER A 107 -19.92 21.73 -23.46
N PRO A 108 -20.48 20.59 -23.89
CA PRO A 108 -21.08 20.53 -25.21
C PRO A 108 -22.28 21.47 -25.14
N ASN A 109 -22.03 22.74 -25.47
CA ASN A 109 -23.07 23.71 -25.68
C ASN A 109 -23.80 23.26 -26.94
N LEU A 110 -24.77 22.37 -26.77
CA LEU A 110 -25.74 22.04 -27.79
C LEU A 110 -26.61 23.28 -27.97
N GLY A 111 -26.07 24.22 -28.75
CA GLY A 111 -26.78 25.36 -29.28
C GLY A 111 -27.91 24.86 -30.17
N GLY A 112 -29.07 24.65 -29.57
CA GLY A 112 -30.34 24.53 -30.26
C GLY A 112 -31.02 25.89 -30.28
N ASN A 113 -30.82 26.63 -31.37
CA ASN A 113 -31.54 27.86 -31.67
C ASN A 113 -33.06 27.61 -31.57
N ASN A 114 -33.72 28.35 -30.69
CA ASN A 114 -35.13 28.67 -30.83
C ASN A 114 -35.27 29.70 -31.95
N ARG A 115 -35.62 29.28 -33.17
CA ARG A 115 -36.45 30.04 -34.13
C ARG A 115 -37.15 29.07 -35.07
#